data_AF-A0A820RYV0-F1
#
_entry.id   AF-A0A820RYV0-F1
#
_cell.length_a   1.000
_cell.length_b   1.000
_cell.length_c   1.000
_cell.angle_alpha   90.00
_cell.angle_beta   90.00
_cell.angle_gamma   90.00
#
_symmetry.space_group_name_H-M   'P 1'
#
loop_
_entity.id
_entity.type
_entity.pdbx_description
1 polymer ?
#
loop_
_entity_poly.entity_id
_entity_poly.type
_entity_poly.pdbx_seq_one_letter_code
_entity_poly.pdbx_strand_id
1 'polypeptide(L)'
;MLDCCRTYSLPRVLKSKASSAASKGLAPMCPTTSTLIAFACAPGTVAIDGSPNNRNGLFTFHLLKHVTRPGKDIIDIVTDVGYEVSKSSKERQLPHVTYGPMPRGVFLVSTQNETTQSNSRQGDYNSVFI
;
A
#
# COMPACT_ATOMS: atom_id res chain seq x y z
N MET A 1 2.92 0.96 -3.03
CA MET A 1 3.59 0.78 -1.72
C MET A 1 5.09 0.95 -1.92
N LEU A 2 5.78 1.59 -0.97
CA LEU A 2 7.18 2.00 -1.12
C LEU A 2 8.00 1.53 0.09
N ASP A 3 8.84 0.51 -0.10
CA ASP A 3 9.78 0.01 0.91
C ASP A 3 11.15 0.63 0.70
N CYS A 4 11.37 1.79 1.31
CA CYS A 4 12.63 2.52 1.19
C CYS A 4 12.83 3.46 2.38
N CYS A 5 14.10 3.79 2.64
CA CYS A 5 14.45 4.84 3.59
C CYS A 5 13.99 6.20 3.06
N ARG A 6 13.48 7.05 3.95
CA ARG A 6 13.08 8.43 3.63
C ARG A 6 14.06 9.46 4.19
N THR A 7 15.32 9.07 4.32
CA THR A 7 16.42 9.95 4.70
C THR A 7 16.85 10.81 3.52
N TYR A 8 16.89 12.12 3.72
CA TYR A 8 17.39 13.05 2.72
C TYR A 8 18.89 13.28 2.91
N SER A 9 19.71 12.85 1.96
CA SER A 9 21.13 13.20 1.88
C SER A 9 21.33 14.19 0.74
N LEU A 10 21.53 15.47 1.06
CA LEU A 10 22.10 16.41 0.09
C LEU A 10 23.62 16.31 0.14
N PRO A 11 24.28 15.97 -0.99
CA PRO A 11 25.73 16.11 -1.12
C PRO A 11 26.16 17.54 -0.77
N ARG A 12 27.22 17.68 0.02
CA ARG A 12 27.75 18.97 0.49
C ARG A 12 28.02 19.97 -0.65
N VAL A 13 28.35 19.48 -1.85
CA VAL A 13 28.58 20.28 -3.07
C VAL A 13 27.32 21.02 -3.56
N LEU A 14 26.13 20.49 -3.27
CA LEU A 14 24.85 21.14 -3.57
C LEU A 14 24.40 22.09 -2.45
N LYS A 15 24.88 21.90 -1.21
CA LYS A 15 24.59 22.80 -0.08
C LYS A 15 25.23 24.18 -0.25
N SER A 16 26.43 24.27 -0.85
CA SER A 16 27.13 25.54 -1.09
C SER A 16 26.63 26.31 -2.32
N LYS A 17 25.90 25.66 -3.23
CA LYS A 17 25.22 26.32 -4.37
C LYS A 17 23.73 26.62 -4.11
N ALA A 18 23.13 26.03 -3.08
CA ALA A 18 21.72 26.23 -2.71
C ALA A 18 21.45 27.55 -1.96
N SER A 19 22.47 28.31 -1.58
CA SER A 19 22.32 29.61 -0.91
C SER A 19 21.80 30.74 -1.83
N SER A 20 21.65 30.49 -3.14
CA SER A 20 21.19 31.51 -4.10
C SER A 20 20.03 31.05 -5.00
N ALA A 21 19.58 29.81 -4.86
CA ALA A 21 18.38 29.30 -5.49
C ALA A 21 17.82 28.21 -4.59
N ALA A 22 17.00 28.61 -3.63
CA ALA A 22 16.10 27.70 -2.92
C ALA A 22 15.07 27.18 -3.94
N SER A 23 15.53 26.29 -4.83
CA SER A 23 14.68 25.40 -5.62
C SER A 23 13.83 24.68 -4.58
N LYS A 24 12.56 25.07 -4.51
CA LYS A 24 11.52 24.29 -3.87
C LYS A 24 11.76 22.85 -4.31
N GLY A 25 12.02 21.95 -3.36
CA GLY A 25 11.99 20.52 -3.65
C GLY A 25 10.63 20.15 -4.24
N LEU A 26 10.51 18.94 -4.81
CA LEU A 26 9.20 18.44 -5.24
C LEU A 26 8.21 18.60 -4.08
N ALA A 27 7.11 19.31 -4.33
CA ALA A 27 6.07 19.52 -3.32
C ALA A 27 5.59 18.15 -2.81
N PRO A 28 5.18 18.05 -1.53
CA PRO A 28 4.59 16.82 -1.00
C PRO A 28 3.50 16.31 -1.94
N MET A 29 3.55 15.01 -2.29
CA MET A 29 2.53 14.43 -3.15
C MET A 29 1.22 14.36 -2.37
N CYS A 30 0.20 15.06 -2.86
CA CYS A 30 -1.17 14.91 -2.37
C CYS A 30 -1.85 13.79 -3.17
N PRO A 31 -2.30 12.69 -2.53
CA PRO A 31 -3.01 11.64 -3.24
C PRO A 31 -4.33 12.17 -3.79
N THR A 32 -4.59 11.88 -5.06
CA THR A 32 -5.88 12.12 -5.71
C THR A 32 -6.90 11.07 -5.28
N THR A 33 -8.17 11.27 -5.67
CA THR A 33 -9.25 10.28 -5.43
C THR A 33 -8.82 8.88 -5.87
N SER A 34 -9.17 7.88 -5.06
CA SER A 34 -8.85 6.46 -5.29
C SER A 34 -7.35 6.13 -5.36
N THR A 35 -6.47 7.01 -4.85
CA THR A 35 -5.04 6.74 -4.73
C THR A 35 -4.65 6.51 -3.28
N LEU A 36 -3.84 5.48 -3.04
CA LEU A 36 -3.24 5.17 -1.75
C LEU A 36 -1.73 5.02 -1.88
N ILE A 37 -1.01 5.67 -0.97
CA ILE A 37 0.44 5.62 -0.86
C ILE A 37 0.78 5.12 0.53
N ALA A 38 1.44 3.97 0.61
CA ALA A 38 1.97 3.43 1.84
C ALA A 38 3.50 3.41 1.76
N PHE A 39 4.15 4.11 2.68
CA PHE A 39 5.59 4.13 2.89
C PHE A 39 5.95 3.21 4.05
N ALA A 40 7.05 2.47 3.93
CA ALA A 40 7.56 1.62 5.01
C ALA A 40 7.99 2.41 6.25
N CYS A 41 8.27 3.72 6.12
CA CYS A 41 8.83 4.58 7.16
C CYS A 41 8.29 6.00 7.12
N ALA A 42 8.41 6.68 8.27
CA ALA A 42 8.15 8.10 8.40
C ALA A 42 9.21 8.93 7.63
N PRO A 43 8.87 10.16 7.21
CA PRO A 43 9.85 11.06 6.61
C PRO A 43 11.09 11.21 7.49
N GLY A 44 12.29 11.18 6.90
CA GLY A 44 13.55 11.32 7.64
C GLY A 44 14.03 10.06 8.38
N THR A 45 13.29 8.95 8.31
CA THR A 45 13.62 7.70 9.02
C THR A 45 14.01 6.56 8.07
N VAL A 46 14.55 5.48 8.64
CA VAL A 46 15.18 4.36 7.94
C VAL A 46 14.28 3.12 8.00
N ALA A 47 14.15 2.44 6.85
CA ALA A 47 13.46 1.14 6.77
C ALA A 47 14.40 0.02 7.20
N ILE A 48 13.89 -0.85 8.08
CA ILE A 48 14.64 -1.99 8.59
C ILE A 48 14.60 -3.10 7.54
N ASP A 49 15.76 -3.37 6.93
CA ASP A 49 15.91 -4.27 5.78
C ASP A 49 15.88 -5.77 6.15
N GLY A 50 15.79 -6.09 7.45
CA GLY A 50 15.54 -7.46 7.91
C GLY A 50 16.21 -7.81 9.24
N SER A 51 15.97 -9.04 9.68
CA SER A 51 16.63 -9.70 10.81
C SER A 51 17.44 -10.87 10.25
N PRO A 52 18.51 -11.36 10.92
CA PRO A 52 19.37 -12.44 10.41
C PRO A 52 18.64 -13.70 9.89
N ASN A 53 17.40 -13.97 10.35
CA ASN A 53 16.61 -15.14 9.94
C ASN A 53 15.52 -14.84 8.90
N ASN A 54 15.49 -13.64 8.31
CA ASN A 54 14.40 -13.22 7.43
C ASN A 54 14.95 -12.58 6.15
N ARG A 55 14.52 -13.11 4.99
CA ARG A 55 14.98 -12.64 3.67
C ARG A 55 14.41 -11.26 3.29
N ASN A 56 13.27 -10.90 3.85
CA ASN A 56 12.55 -9.68 3.51
C ASN A 56 12.73 -8.61 4.60
N GLY A 57 12.71 -7.33 4.19
CA GLY A 57 12.60 -6.20 5.09
C GLY A 57 11.35 -6.25 5.97
N LEU A 58 11.37 -5.55 7.11
CA LEU A 58 10.35 -5.64 8.14
C LEU A 58 8.95 -5.28 7.62
N PHE A 59 8.88 -4.25 6.77
CA PHE A 59 7.63 -3.82 6.13
C PHE A 59 7.13 -4.88 5.15
N THR A 60 7.96 -5.31 4.20
CA THR A 60 7.61 -6.36 3.23
C THR A 60 7.22 -7.67 3.90
N PHE A 61 7.90 -8.07 4.98
CA PHE A 61 7.57 -9.27 5.74
C PHE A 61 6.13 -9.26 6.28
N HIS A 62 5.72 -8.15 6.90
CA HIS A 62 4.35 -8.01 7.40
C HIS A 62 3.35 -7.79 6.27
N LEU A 63 3.72 -7.06 5.22
CA LEU A 63 2.87 -6.89 4.04
C LEU A 63 2.46 -8.24 3.44
N LEU A 64 3.42 -9.15 3.22
CA LEU A 64 3.15 -10.47 2.65
C LEU A 64 2.19 -11.32 3.50
N LYS A 65 2.16 -11.13 4.82
CA LYS A 65 1.22 -11.82 5.73
C LYS A 65 -0.22 -11.32 5.62
N HIS A 66 -0.43 -10.09 5.15
CA HIS A 66 -1.75 -9.46 5.11
C HIS A 66 -2.29 -9.31 3.68
N VAL A 67 -1.43 -9.16 2.68
CA VAL A 67 -1.82 -8.88 1.29
C VAL A 67 -2.64 -10.00 0.64
N THR A 68 -2.43 -11.25 1.09
CA THR A 68 -3.13 -12.44 0.59
C THR A 68 -4.43 -12.75 1.32
N ARG A 69 -4.82 -11.94 2.32
CA ARG A 69 -6.02 -12.20 3.13
C ARG A 69 -7.28 -11.94 2.28
N PRO A 70 -8.14 -12.96 2.06
CA PRO A 70 -9.36 -12.79 1.29
C PRO A 70 -10.35 -11.88 2.03
N GLY A 71 -11.05 -11.02 1.27
CA GLY A 71 -12.16 -10.21 1.78
C GLY A 71 -11.76 -9.09 2.73
N LYS A 72 -10.46 -8.78 2.82
CA LYS A 72 -9.98 -7.67 3.65
C LYS A 72 -9.77 -6.41 2.82
N ASP A 73 -10.37 -5.30 3.26
CA ASP A 73 -10.23 -4.00 2.61
C ASP A 73 -8.77 -3.54 2.65
N ILE A 74 -8.30 -2.93 1.57
CA ILE A 74 -6.92 -2.43 1.45
C ILE A 74 -6.53 -1.46 2.56
N ILE A 75 -7.45 -0.61 3.04
CA ILE A 75 -7.21 0.32 4.15
C ILE A 75 -6.95 -0.47 5.43
N ASP A 76 -7.72 -1.53 5.67
CA ASP A 76 -7.53 -2.38 6.84
C ASP A 76 -6.23 -3.19 6.73
N ILE A 77 -5.86 -3.65 5.53
CA ILE A 77 -4.58 -4.32 5.27
C ILE A 77 -3.41 -3.39 5.63
N VAL A 78 -3.37 -2.17 5.09
CA VAL A 78 -2.23 -1.26 5.33
C VAL A 78 -2.18 -0.76 6.77
N THR A 79 -3.34 -0.59 7.42
CA THR A 79 -3.43 -0.25 8.84
C THR A 79 -2.84 -1.34 9.71
N ASP A 80 -3.24 -2.60 9.49
CA ASP A 80 -2.69 -3.76 10.19
C ASP A 80 -1.16 -3.86 10.01
N VAL A 81 -0.68 -3.73 8.77
CA VAL A 81 0.76 -3.81 8.45
C VAL A 81 1.51 -2.70 9.18
N GLY A 82 0.97 -1.48 9.20
CA GLY A 82 1.53 -0.35 9.94
C GLY A 82 1.67 -0.65 11.44
N TYR A 83 0.61 -1.19 12.03
CA TYR A 83 0.59 -1.59 13.44
C TYR A 83 1.63 -2.67 13.76
N GLU A 84 1.68 -3.75 12.97
CA GLU A 84 2.60 -4.86 13.20
C GLU A 84 4.07 -4.49 13.01
N VAL A 85 4.38 -3.61 12.04
CA VAL A 85 5.73 -3.07 11.84
C VAL A 85 6.15 -2.18 13.01
N SER A 86 5.28 -1.27 13.47
CA SER A 86 5.56 -0.42 14.63
C SER A 86 5.84 -1.28 15.86
N LYS A 87 4.97 -2.26 16.15
CA LYS A 87 5.12 -3.19 17.27
C LYS A 87 6.41 -4.01 17.17
N SER A 88 6.69 -4.59 16.00
CA SER A 88 7.87 -5.46 15.80
C SER A 88 9.19 -4.68 15.84
N SER A 89 9.17 -3.42 15.43
CA SER A 89 10.34 -2.53 15.49
C SER A 89 10.54 -1.86 16.84
N LYS A 90 9.64 -2.08 17.82
CA LYS A 90 9.57 -1.32 19.08
C LYS A 90 9.50 0.18 18.82
N GLU A 91 8.60 0.57 17.92
CA GLU A 91 8.35 1.96 17.49
C GLU A 91 9.54 2.65 16.79
N ARG A 92 10.61 1.92 16.46
CA ARG A 92 11.76 2.47 15.72
C ARG A 92 11.46 2.71 14.24
N GLN A 93 10.48 2.00 13.69
CA GLN A 93 10.01 2.15 12.32
C GLN A 93 8.50 2.37 12.35
N LEU A 94 8.08 3.54 11.87
CA LEU A 94 6.67 3.93 11.79
C LEU A 94 6.27 4.06 10.32
N PRO A 95 5.55 3.07 9.74
CA PRO A 95 5.02 3.20 8.39
C PRO A 95 4.06 4.39 8.28
N HIS A 96 4.10 5.06 7.14
CA HIS A 96 3.26 6.23 6.87
C HIS A 96 2.35 5.96 5.68
N VAL A 97 1.04 6.14 5.87
CA VAL A 97 0.04 5.95 4.83
C VAL A 97 -0.67 7.26 4.56
N THR A 98 -0.85 7.60 3.28
CA THR A 98 -1.67 8.73 2.83
C THR A 98 -2.54 8.27 1.68
N TYR A 99 -3.83 8.58 1.73
CA TYR A 99 -4.77 8.24 0.67
C TYR A 99 -5.79 9.37 0.47
N GLY A 100 -6.29 9.52 -0.75
CA GLY A 100 -7.41 10.41 -1.07
C GLY A 100 -8.76 9.75 -0.76
N PRO A 101 -9.89 10.43 -1.00
CA PRO A 101 -11.21 9.81 -0.89
C PRO A 101 -11.25 8.50 -1.69
N MET A 102 -11.60 7.40 -1.02
CA MET A 102 -11.53 6.06 -1.57
C MET A 102 -12.84 5.31 -1.26
N PRO A 103 -13.43 4.57 -2.22
CA PRO A 103 -14.58 3.73 -1.93
C PRO A 103 -14.20 2.65 -0.91
N ARG A 104 -15.16 2.26 -0.08
CA ARG A 104 -15.01 1.09 0.79
C ARG A 104 -15.18 -0.19 -0.02
N GLY A 105 -14.53 -1.27 0.40
CA GLY A 105 -14.61 -2.58 -0.23
C GLY A 105 -13.61 -2.75 -1.39
N VAL A 106 -12.42 -2.16 -1.27
CA VAL A 106 -11.35 -2.41 -2.25
C VAL A 106 -10.52 -3.59 -1.77
N PHE A 107 -10.69 -4.73 -2.45
CA PHE A 107 -10.08 -6.00 -2.08
C PHE A 107 -8.95 -6.36 -3.05
N LEU A 108 -7.80 -6.78 -2.51
CA LEU A 108 -6.74 -7.39 -3.32
C LEU A 108 -7.02 -8.86 -3.62
N VAL A 109 -7.70 -9.54 -2.69
CA VAL A 109 -8.13 -10.92 -2.83
C VAL A 109 -9.62 -10.98 -2.53
N SER A 110 -10.42 -11.38 -3.53
CA SER A 110 -11.87 -11.55 -3.38
C SER A 110 -12.18 -12.77 -2.50
N THR A 111 -13.22 -12.71 -1.68
CA THR A 111 -13.83 -13.92 -1.09
C THR A 111 -14.61 -14.63 -2.17
N GLN A 112 -14.02 -15.66 -2.76
CA GLN A 112 -14.73 -16.61 -3.59
C GLN A 112 -15.72 -17.39 -2.72
N ASN A 113 -16.94 -16.87 -2.61
CA ASN A 113 -18.15 -17.65 -2.36
C ASN A 113 -19.07 -17.40 -3.56
N GLU A 114 -18.63 -17.87 -4.73
CA GLU A 114 -19.51 -18.07 -5.87
C GLU A 114 -20.39 -19.28 -5.57
N THR A 115 -21.59 -19.05 -5.04
CA THR A 115 -22.69 -19.99 -5.27
C THR A 115 -22.93 -19.98 -6.78
N THR A 116 -22.43 -21.00 -7.46
CA THR A 116 -22.71 -21.31 -8.85
C THR A 116 -24.23 -21.39 -9.07
N GLN A 117 -24.88 -20.28 -9.42
CA GLN A 117 -26.13 -20.33 -10.16
C GLN A 117 -25.79 -20.60 -11.64
N SER A 118 -25.42 -21.86 -11.94
CA SER A 118 -25.53 -22.37 -13.30
C SER A 118 -27.01 -22.61 -13.57
N ASN A 119 -27.74 -21.54 -13.88
CA ASN A 119 -29.06 -21.68 -14.48
C ASN A 119 -28.83 -22.14 -15.93
N SER A 120 -28.79 -23.46 -16.11
CA SER A 120 -28.66 -24.10 -17.41
C SER A 120 -29.86 -23.71 -18.27
N ARG A 121 -29.54 -23.07 -19.39
CA ARG A 121 -30.45 -22.77 -20.49
C ARG A 121 -31.15 -24.05 -20.93
N GLN A 122 -32.46 -24.17 -20.67
CA GLN A 122 -33.33 -25.02 -21.49
C GLN A 122 -33.88 -24.13 -22.59
N GLY A 123 -33.31 -24.24 -23.79
CA GLY A 123 -33.93 -23.70 -24.98
C GLY A 123 -35.11 -24.58 -25.35
N ASP A 124 -36.24 -23.97 -25.69
CA ASP A 124 -37.20 -24.59 -26.59
C ASP A 124 -37.87 -23.51 -27.46
N TYR A 125 -37.92 -23.83 -28.74
CA TYR A 125 -38.39 -23.04 -29.86
C TYR A 125 -39.92 -22.94 -29.82
N ASN A 126 -40.50 -21.76 -30.08
CA ASN A 126 -41.44 -21.60 -31.19
C ASN A 126 -41.94 -20.16 -31.39
N SER A 127 -41.97 -19.80 -32.67
CA SER A 127 -42.81 -18.84 -33.38
C SER A 127 -44.01 -18.23 -32.65
N VAL A 128 -44.28 -16.94 -32.89
CA VAL A 128 -45.39 -16.46 -33.74
C VAL A 128 -45.36 -14.92 -33.72
N PHE A 129 -45.20 -14.36 -34.92
CA PHE A 129 -45.66 -13.03 -35.32
C PHE A 129 -47.18 -12.99 -35.12
N ILE A 130 -47.72 -12.09 -34.28
CA ILE A 130 -48.84 -11.15 -34.54
C ILE A 130 -48.68 -9.99 -33.55
#